data_AF-A0A7S2K5Z6-F1
#
_entry.id   AF-A0A7S2K5Z6-F1
#
_cell.length_a   1.000
_cell.length_b   1.000
_cell.length_c   1.000
_cell.angle_alpha   90.00
_cell.angle_beta   90.00
_cell.angle_gamma   90.00
#
_symmetry.space_group_name_H-M   'P 1'
#
loop_
_entity.id
_entity.type
_entity.pdbx_description
1 polymer ?
#
loop_
_entity_poly.entity_id
_entity_poly.type
_entity_poly.pdbx_seq_one_letter_code
_entity_poly.pdbx_strand_id
1 'polypeptide(L)'
;GLTIEGNAQLRSIAALRNLGNFTRDMRIRIAGNYKLESLQGLEELPEAADLTIQKNGNLSTISALGKLTRVGTLRLEGLESLLSLDGLQSLQEAEQFHIVQNLRLNSVAALDHLRSVSNLQVRGNPSLQSLEGLHRLEHVRGSDPESPVGELDIGDNDAL
;
A
#
# COMPACT_ATOMS: atom_id res chain seq x y z
N GLY A 1 2.57 9.69 15.13
CA GLY A 1 1.79 8.92 14.15
C GLY A 1 0.58 9.72 13.76
N LEU A 2 0.10 9.55 12.53
CA LEU A 2 -1.10 10.19 11.99
C LEU A 2 -2.20 9.13 11.90
N THR A 3 -3.35 9.37 12.53
CA THR A 3 -4.50 8.45 12.46
C THR A 3 -5.74 9.21 12.01
N ILE A 4 -6.38 8.73 10.94
CA ILE A 4 -7.60 9.28 10.36
C ILE A 4 -8.57 8.11 10.19
N GLU A 5 -9.47 7.94 11.16
CA GLU A 5 -10.31 6.74 11.23
C GLU A 5 -11.79 7.06 11.45
N GLY A 6 -12.66 6.36 10.71
CA GLY A 6 -14.12 6.39 10.93
C GLY A 6 -14.83 7.68 10.51
N ASN A 7 -14.22 8.51 9.65
CA ASN A 7 -14.82 9.77 9.23
C ASN A 7 -15.73 9.57 8.01
N ALA A 8 -16.99 9.18 8.25
CA ALA A 8 -17.96 8.83 7.19
C ALA A 8 -18.25 9.95 6.16
N GLN A 9 -17.92 11.21 6.46
CA GLN A 9 -18.11 12.34 5.56
C GLN A 9 -16.79 12.91 5.00
N LEU A 10 -15.64 12.43 5.44
CA LEU A 10 -14.34 12.94 5.00
C LEU A 10 -14.11 12.56 3.54
N ARG A 11 -13.94 13.58 2.68
CA ARG A 11 -13.67 13.40 1.24
C ARG A 11 -12.22 13.63 0.84
N SER A 12 -11.48 14.38 1.65
CA SER A 12 -10.13 14.83 1.32
C SER A 12 -9.30 15.02 2.57
N ILE A 13 -8.01 14.71 2.45
CA ILE A 13 -6.97 15.01 3.43
C ILE A 13 -5.93 16.01 2.88
N ALA A 14 -6.27 16.76 1.82
CA ALA A 14 -5.33 17.65 1.13
C ALA A 14 -4.72 18.74 2.04
N ALA A 15 -5.43 19.10 3.13
CA ALA A 15 -4.93 20.01 4.14
C ALA A 15 -3.63 19.52 4.82
N LEU A 16 -3.33 18.22 4.76
CA LEU A 16 -2.13 17.62 5.35
C LEU A 16 -0.85 17.93 4.56
N ARG A 17 -0.95 18.45 3.33
CA ARG A 17 0.22 18.77 2.49
C ARG A 17 1.23 19.69 3.20
N ASN A 18 0.76 20.51 4.14
CA ASN A 18 1.60 21.44 4.89
C ASN A 18 2.21 20.86 6.17
N LEU A 19 1.97 19.58 6.50
CA LEU A 19 2.56 18.98 7.70
C LEU A 19 4.09 18.93 7.63
N GLY A 20 4.67 18.89 6.41
CA GLY A 20 6.09 19.18 6.14
C GLY A 20 7.13 18.30 6.84
N ASN A 21 6.71 17.32 7.63
CA ASN A 21 7.57 16.60 8.56
C ASN A 21 7.29 15.09 8.55
N PHE A 22 7.25 14.51 7.36
CA PHE A 22 7.26 13.06 7.21
C PHE A 22 8.64 12.52 7.58
N THR A 23 8.68 11.57 8.51
CA THR A 23 9.91 10.91 8.94
C THR A 23 9.80 9.42 8.70
N ARG A 24 10.93 8.74 8.55
CA ARG A 24 10.98 7.27 8.40
C ARG A 24 10.29 6.51 9.55
N ASP A 25 10.22 7.11 10.74
CA ASP A 25 9.61 6.49 11.93
C ASP A 25 8.10 6.77 12.01
N MET A 26 7.55 7.50 11.05
CA MET A 26 6.14 7.86 11.04
C MET A 26 5.27 6.65 10.77
N ARG A 27 4.22 6.51 11.59
CA ARG A 27 3.13 5.55 11.39
C ARG A 27 1.88 6.30 10.97
N ILE A 28 1.28 5.92 9.85
CA ILE A 28 0.11 6.55 9.25
C ILE A 28 -0.99 5.49 9.11
N ARG A 29 -2.16 5.74 9.71
CA ARG A 29 -3.35 4.90 9.59
C ARG A 29 -4.51 5.72 9.04
N ILE A 30 -5.05 5.30 7.89
CA ILE A 30 -6.23 5.90 7.25
C ILE A 30 -7.27 4.79 7.06
N ALA A 31 -8.29 4.75 7.92
CA ALA A 31 -9.21 3.62 7.97
C ALA A 31 -10.69 4.00 8.03
N GLY A 32 -11.56 3.31 7.31
CA GLY A 32 -13.01 3.48 7.46
C GLY A 32 -13.54 4.88 7.08
N ASN A 33 -12.86 5.59 6.18
CA ASN A 33 -13.31 6.89 5.64
C ASN A 33 -13.96 6.64 4.27
N TYR A 34 -15.18 6.10 4.26
CA TYR A 34 -15.83 5.57 3.06
C TYR A 34 -16.03 6.58 1.92
N LYS A 35 -16.01 7.89 2.21
CA LYS A 35 -16.11 8.96 1.20
C LYS A 35 -14.77 9.54 0.76
N LEU A 36 -13.65 9.08 1.31
CA LEU A 36 -12.31 9.55 0.93
C LEU A 36 -11.99 9.04 -0.47
N GLU A 37 -11.71 9.95 -1.40
CA GLU A 37 -11.52 9.61 -2.82
C GLU A 37 -10.04 9.50 -3.22
N SER A 38 -9.14 10.20 -2.50
CA SER A 38 -7.69 10.17 -2.75
C SER A 38 -6.88 10.40 -1.48
N LEU A 39 -5.57 10.14 -1.57
CA LEU A 39 -4.59 10.44 -0.52
C LEU A 39 -3.86 11.78 -0.73
N GLN A 40 -4.41 12.69 -1.54
CA GLN A 40 -3.87 14.05 -1.67
C GLN A 40 -3.68 14.66 -0.29
N GLY A 41 -2.50 15.21 -0.02
CA GLY A 41 -2.01 15.55 1.32
C GLY A 41 -0.78 14.71 1.75
N LEU A 42 -0.53 13.56 1.12
CA LEU A 42 0.63 12.69 1.36
C LEU A 42 1.69 12.74 0.25
N GLU A 43 1.63 13.71 -0.66
CA GLU A 43 2.49 13.78 -1.86
C GLU A 43 3.99 13.81 -1.56
N GLU A 44 4.35 14.27 -0.37
CA GLU A 44 5.73 14.46 0.08
C GLU A 44 6.21 13.34 1.01
N LEU A 45 5.47 12.24 1.16
CA LEU A 45 5.86 11.11 2.02
C LEU A 45 6.99 10.30 1.37
N PRO A 46 8.26 10.39 1.84
CA PRO A 46 9.36 9.65 1.22
C PRO A 46 9.47 8.23 1.78
N GLU A 47 9.22 8.08 3.07
CA GLU A 47 9.35 6.84 3.83
C GLU A 47 8.36 6.82 4.99
N ALA A 48 8.00 5.62 5.46
CA ALA A 48 7.20 5.42 6.66
C ALA A 48 7.56 4.12 7.38
N ALA A 49 7.38 4.07 8.70
CA ALA A 49 7.52 2.83 9.45
C ALA A 49 6.27 1.96 9.26
N ASP A 50 5.10 2.59 9.19
CA ASP A 50 3.82 1.93 8.93
C ASP A 50 2.94 2.85 8.07
N LEU A 51 2.40 2.33 6.99
CA LEU A 51 1.35 2.94 6.20
C LEU A 51 0.21 1.95 6.03
N THR A 52 -0.84 2.14 6.80
CA THR A 52 -2.04 1.31 6.79
C THR A 52 -3.23 2.08 6.21
N ILE A 53 -3.72 1.64 5.06
CA ILE A 53 -4.88 2.22 4.36
C ILE A 53 -5.93 1.12 4.20
N GLN A 54 -7.03 1.23 4.95
CA GLN A 54 -8.02 0.16 5.02
C GLN A 54 -9.46 0.65 4.93
N LYS A 55 -10.34 -0.11 4.28
CA LYS A 55 -11.81 0.13 4.30
C LYS A 55 -12.20 1.57 3.91
N ASN A 56 -11.49 2.16 2.96
CA ASN A 56 -11.84 3.44 2.35
C ASN A 56 -12.49 3.16 0.99
N GLY A 57 -13.78 2.77 0.99
CA GLY A 57 -14.45 2.18 -0.17
C GLY A 57 -14.43 3.02 -1.45
N ASN A 58 -14.47 4.36 -1.34
CA ASN A 58 -14.40 5.27 -2.49
C ASN A 58 -12.96 5.66 -2.89
N LEU A 59 -11.93 5.18 -2.18
CA LEU A 59 -10.54 5.52 -2.49
C LEU A 59 -10.16 4.84 -3.80
N SER A 60 -10.08 5.62 -4.87
CA SER A 60 -9.86 5.12 -6.24
C SER A 60 -8.43 5.33 -6.73
N THR A 61 -7.64 6.11 -6.01
CA THR A 61 -6.24 6.38 -6.35
C THR A 61 -5.37 6.55 -5.12
N ILE A 62 -4.14 6.00 -5.20
CA ILE A 62 -3.06 6.20 -4.24
C ILE A 62 -1.90 6.98 -4.87
N SER A 63 -2.13 7.68 -5.99
CA SER A 63 -1.11 8.45 -6.74
C SER A 63 -0.30 9.45 -5.90
N ALA A 64 -0.85 9.92 -4.78
CA ALA A 64 -0.13 10.78 -3.84
C ALA A 64 1.06 10.06 -3.17
N LEU A 65 1.17 8.73 -3.23
CA LEU A 65 2.30 7.99 -2.68
C LEU A 65 3.52 7.95 -3.62
N GLY A 66 3.52 8.70 -4.73
CA GLY A 66 4.56 8.62 -5.77
C GLY A 66 6.00 8.90 -5.32
N LYS A 67 6.21 9.45 -4.13
CA LYS A 67 7.54 9.66 -3.52
C LYS A 67 7.94 8.58 -2.51
N LEU A 68 7.04 7.66 -2.16
CA LEU A 68 7.31 6.60 -1.20
C LEU A 68 8.30 5.59 -1.80
N THR A 69 9.52 5.56 -1.28
CA THR A 69 10.58 4.65 -1.73
C THR A 69 10.80 3.47 -0.80
N ARG A 70 10.57 3.66 0.50
CA ARG A 70 10.72 2.62 1.52
C ARG A 70 9.60 2.66 2.55
N VAL A 71 9.16 1.49 2.99
CA VAL A 71 8.20 1.36 4.08
C VAL A 71 8.52 0.16 4.95
N GLY A 72 8.29 0.26 6.26
CA GLY A 72 8.31 -0.92 7.13
C GLY A 72 7.12 -1.82 6.78
N THR A 73 5.93 -1.45 7.24
CA THR A 73 4.68 -2.12 6.88
C THR A 73 3.83 -1.27 5.93
N LEU A 74 3.47 -1.81 4.78
CA LEU A 74 2.46 -1.25 3.88
C LEU A 74 1.27 -2.19 3.81
N ARG A 75 0.10 -1.69 4.18
CA ARG A 75 -1.15 -2.44 4.13
C ARG A 75 -2.20 -1.68 3.32
N LEU A 76 -2.65 -2.30 2.23
CA LEU A 76 -3.73 -1.84 1.37
C LEU A 76 -4.86 -2.87 1.43
N GLU A 77 -5.93 -2.55 2.16
CA GLU A 77 -6.98 -3.52 2.45
C GLU A 77 -8.40 -3.01 2.22
N GLY A 78 -9.22 -3.75 1.49
CA GLY A 78 -10.64 -3.39 1.34
C GLY A 78 -10.84 -2.04 0.65
N LEU A 79 -10.02 -1.71 -0.36
CA LEU A 79 -10.13 -0.49 -1.16
C LEU A 79 -10.97 -0.80 -2.41
N GLU A 80 -12.29 -0.89 -2.22
CA GLU A 80 -13.25 -1.40 -3.22
C GLU A 80 -13.23 -0.67 -4.57
N SER A 81 -12.82 0.61 -4.59
CA SER A 81 -12.75 1.41 -5.82
C SER A 81 -11.35 1.47 -6.46
N LEU A 82 -10.32 0.94 -5.80
CA LEU A 82 -8.95 0.98 -6.30
C LEU A 82 -8.76 -0.03 -7.44
N LEU A 83 -8.31 0.44 -8.61
CA LEU A 83 -8.13 -0.39 -9.81
C LEU A 83 -6.67 -0.85 -10.01
N SER A 84 -5.71 -0.02 -9.62
CA SER A 84 -4.28 -0.26 -9.76
C SER A 84 -3.52 0.29 -8.55
N LEU A 85 -2.25 -0.11 -8.42
CA LEU A 85 -1.32 0.46 -7.45
C LEU A 85 -0.57 1.70 -7.98
N ASP A 86 -1.13 2.38 -8.99
CA ASP A 86 -0.52 3.60 -9.55
C ASP A 86 -0.35 4.65 -8.45
N GLY A 87 0.89 5.09 -8.24
CA GLY A 87 1.34 5.81 -7.07
C GLY A 87 2.47 5.11 -6.33
N LEU A 88 2.73 3.82 -6.58
CA LEU A 88 3.82 3.07 -5.94
C LEU A 88 5.03 2.82 -6.85
N GLN A 89 5.15 3.49 -8.00
CA GLN A 89 6.23 3.28 -8.97
C GLN A 89 7.63 3.56 -8.41
N SER A 90 7.73 4.33 -7.33
CA SER A 90 9.00 4.64 -6.66
C SER A 90 9.36 3.66 -5.53
N LEU A 91 8.43 2.78 -5.13
CA LEU A 91 8.60 1.87 -4.00
C LEU A 91 9.64 0.81 -4.34
N GLN A 92 10.72 0.76 -3.56
CA GLN A 92 11.85 -0.13 -3.76
C GLN A 92 11.93 -1.20 -2.66
N GLU A 93 11.55 -0.85 -1.43
CA GLU A 93 11.69 -1.70 -0.26
C GLU A 93 10.42 -1.65 0.60
N ALA A 94 9.91 -2.81 1.00
CA ALA A 94 8.85 -2.94 1.99
C ALA A 94 9.13 -4.13 2.90
N GLU A 95 9.25 -3.98 4.22
CA GLU A 95 9.44 -5.16 5.08
C GLU A 95 8.20 -6.07 5.03
N GLN A 96 7.02 -5.54 5.31
CA GLN A 96 5.75 -6.26 5.24
C GLN A 96 4.84 -5.56 4.23
N PHE A 97 4.39 -6.26 3.19
CA PHE A 97 3.49 -5.70 2.20
C PHE A 97 2.24 -6.57 2.06
N HIS A 98 1.09 -6.02 2.45
CA HIS A 98 -0.21 -6.67 2.36
C HIS A 98 -1.09 -5.95 1.34
N ILE A 99 -1.47 -6.67 0.29
CA ILE A 99 -2.45 -6.26 -0.73
C ILE A 99 -3.62 -7.21 -0.61
N VAL A 100 -4.63 -6.82 0.17
CA VAL A 100 -5.66 -7.75 0.65
C VAL A 100 -7.07 -7.25 0.35
N GLN A 101 -7.95 -8.10 -0.16
CA GLN A 101 -9.39 -7.77 -0.31
C GLN A 101 -9.68 -6.51 -1.14
N ASN A 102 -8.84 -6.17 -2.13
CA ASN A 102 -9.11 -5.06 -3.03
C ASN A 102 -9.87 -5.58 -4.26
N LEU A 103 -11.20 -5.66 -4.13
CA LEU A 103 -12.05 -6.43 -5.05
C LEU A 103 -11.95 -6.04 -6.53
N ARG A 104 -11.64 -4.76 -6.82
CA ARG A 104 -11.50 -4.24 -8.19
C ARG A 104 -10.05 -4.02 -8.63
N LEU A 105 -9.07 -4.31 -7.76
CA LEU A 105 -7.66 -4.21 -8.11
C LEU A 105 -7.35 -5.24 -9.19
N ASN A 106 -6.97 -4.76 -10.37
CA ASN A 106 -6.71 -5.61 -11.53
C ASN A 106 -5.22 -5.69 -11.91
N SER A 107 -4.38 -4.80 -11.37
CA SER A 107 -2.97 -4.71 -11.73
C SER A 107 -2.09 -4.28 -10.55
N VAL A 108 -0.92 -4.92 -10.45
CA VAL A 108 0.19 -4.53 -9.58
C VAL A 108 1.41 -4.05 -10.38
N ALA A 109 1.23 -3.68 -11.66
CA ALA A 109 2.32 -3.28 -12.56
C ALA A 109 3.14 -2.09 -12.04
N ALA A 110 2.54 -1.24 -11.21
CA ALA A 110 3.23 -0.14 -10.56
C ALA A 110 4.33 -0.58 -9.55
N LEU A 111 4.50 -1.87 -9.28
CA LEU A 111 5.55 -2.40 -8.40
C LEU A 111 6.84 -2.78 -9.15
N ASP A 112 7.02 -2.35 -10.39
CA ASP A 112 8.16 -2.65 -11.27
C ASP A 112 9.54 -2.19 -10.76
N HIS A 113 9.60 -1.44 -9.66
CA HIS A 113 10.82 -1.04 -8.96
C HIS A 113 11.00 -1.68 -7.59
N LEU A 114 10.03 -2.49 -7.12
CA LEU A 114 10.12 -3.19 -5.84
C LEU A 114 11.18 -4.31 -5.93
N ARG A 115 12.24 -4.18 -5.12
CA ARG A 115 13.39 -5.09 -5.13
C ARG A 115 13.45 -6.01 -3.92
N SER A 116 12.99 -5.52 -2.78
CA SER A 116 13.11 -6.25 -1.52
C SER A 116 11.82 -6.20 -0.73
N VAL A 117 11.38 -7.39 -0.32
CA VAL A 117 10.38 -7.56 0.74
C VAL A 117 10.82 -8.58 1.76
N SER A 118 10.30 -8.47 2.99
CA SER A 118 10.39 -9.60 3.92
C SER A 118 9.22 -10.53 3.78
N ASN A 119 8.00 -10.00 3.84
CA ASN A 119 6.79 -10.77 3.55
C ASN A 119 5.92 -10.00 2.57
N LEU A 120 5.43 -10.69 1.55
CA LEU A 120 4.46 -10.17 0.60
C LEU A 120 3.23 -11.06 0.60
N GLN A 121 2.10 -10.47 0.96
CA GLN A 121 0.80 -11.10 0.93
C GLN A 121 -0.07 -10.44 -0.13
N VAL A 122 -0.50 -11.20 -1.12
CA VAL A 122 -1.45 -10.79 -2.16
C VAL A 122 -2.64 -11.73 -2.09
N ARG A 123 -3.68 -11.33 -1.34
CA ARG A 123 -4.83 -12.21 -1.11
C ARG A 123 -6.19 -11.57 -1.32
N GLY A 124 -7.14 -12.33 -1.85
CA GLY A 124 -8.52 -11.87 -1.95
C GLY A 124 -8.69 -10.71 -2.93
N ASN A 125 -7.89 -10.64 -4.00
CA ASN A 125 -8.03 -9.64 -5.06
C ASN A 125 -8.57 -10.34 -6.33
N PRO A 126 -9.87 -10.68 -6.37
CA PRO A 126 -10.43 -11.55 -7.41
C PRO A 126 -10.36 -10.95 -8.83
N SER A 127 -10.18 -9.64 -8.96
CA SER A 127 -10.00 -8.99 -10.27
C SER A 127 -8.55 -8.93 -10.74
N LEU A 128 -7.56 -9.33 -9.92
CA LEU A 128 -6.14 -9.23 -10.24
C LEU A 128 -5.76 -10.22 -11.34
N GLN A 129 -5.30 -9.71 -12.49
CA GLN A 129 -5.09 -10.51 -13.70
C GLN A 129 -3.66 -10.98 -13.88
N SER A 130 -2.70 -10.33 -13.23
CA SER A 130 -1.30 -10.67 -13.34
C SER A 130 -0.52 -10.19 -12.11
N LEU A 131 0.65 -10.80 -11.91
CA LEU A 131 1.69 -10.31 -11.00
C LEU A 131 2.78 -9.53 -11.75
N GLU A 132 2.49 -9.11 -12.98
CA GLU A 132 3.37 -8.21 -13.72
C GLU A 132 3.57 -6.95 -12.89
N GLY A 133 4.84 -6.58 -12.67
CA GLY A 133 5.25 -5.62 -11.64
C GLY A 133 6.22 -6.23 -10.65
N LEU A 134 6.01 -7.48 -10.21
CA LEU A 134 6.90 -8.13 -9.22
C LEU A 134 8.18 -8.75 -9.82
N HIS A 135 8.44 -8.54 -11.12
CA HIS A 135 9.53 -9.19 -11.85
C HIS A 135 10.95 -8.77 -11.41
N ARG A 136 11.08 -7.65 -10.67
CA ARG A 136 12.35 -7.17 -10.10
C ARG A 136 12.55 -7.54 -8.64
N LEU A 137 11.65 -8.34 -8.06
CA LEU A 137 11.78 -8.76 -6.68
C LEU A 137 12.96 -9.74 -6.54
N GLU A 138 14.08 -9.24 -6.03
CA GLU A 138 15.34 -9.98 -5.88
C GLU A 138 15.43 -10.68 -4.52
N HIS A 139 14.80 -10.09 -3.50
CA HIS A 139 14.92 -10.55 -2.12
C HIS A 139 13.56 -10.68 -1.46
N VAL A 140 13.26 -11.90 -1.02
CA VAL A 140 12.21 -12.23 -0.07
C VAL A 140 12.88 -12.82 1.16
N ARG A 141 13.16 -11.99 2.17
CA ARG A 141 13.97 -12.38 3.34
C ARG A 141 13.25 -12.09 4.63
N GLY A 142 13.08 -13.08 5.49
CA GLY A 142 12.41 -12.91 6.77
C GLY A 142 13.11 -11.82 7.60
N SER A 143 12.30 -10.98 8.24
CA SER A 143 12.80 -9.98 9.19
C SER A 143 13.23 -10.60 10.52
N ASP A 144 12.89 -11.88 10.74
CA ASP A 144 13.29 -12.68 11.89
C ASP A 144 14.62 -13.42 11.58
N PRO A 145 15.69 -13.20 12.38
CA PRO A 145 16.93 -13.97 12.26
C PRO A 145 16.75 -15.49 12.40
N GLU A 146 15.73 -15.93 13.15
CA GLU A 146 15.42 -17.34 13.38
C GLU A 146 14.58 -17.95 12.23
N SER A 147 13.93 -17.11 11.41
CA SER A 147 13.21 -17.51 10.21
C SER A 147 13.63 -16.64 9.02
N PRO A 148 14.82 -16.86 8.46
CA PRO A 148 15.41 -15.98 7.45
C PRO A 148 14.70 -16.04 6.09
N VAL A 149 13.79 -17.01 5.92
CA VAL A 149 12.99 -17.14 4.69
C VAL A 149 11.81 -16.18 4.79
N GLY A 150 11.75 -15.24 3.87
CA GLY A 150 10.58 -14.39 3.76
C GLY A 150 9.42 -15.15 3.14
N GLU A 151 8.20 -14.73 3.42
CA GLU A 151 7.00 -15.41 2.93
C GLU A 151 6.39 -14.69 1.72
N LEU A 152 6.14 -15.46 0.65
CA LEU A 152 5.27 -15.06 -0.45
C LEU A 152 3.94 -15.81 -0.31
N ASP A 153 2.90 -15.09 0.07
CA ASP A 153 1.56 -15.63 0.24
C ASP A 153 0.62 -15.04 -0.83
N ILE A 154 0.40 -15.82 -1.89
CA ILE A 154 -0.50 -15.45 -2.99
C ILE A 154 -1.65 -16.45 -3.02
N GLY A 155 -2.86 -15.98 -2.77
CA GLY A 155 -4.04 -16.85 -2.72
C GLY A 155 -5.35 -16.08 -2.89
N ASP A 156 -6.43 -16.77 -3.25
CA ASP A 156 -7.76 -16.15 -3.41
C ASP A 156 -7.78 -14.96 -4.40
N ASN A 157 -7.01 -15.05 -5.49
CA ASN A 157 -7.01 -14.07 -6.59
C ASN A 157 -7.59 -14.74 -7.85
N ASP A 158 -8.92 -14.83 -7.93
CA ASP A 158 -9.64 -15.67 -8.91
C ASP A 158 -9.31 -15.42 -10.41
N ALA A 159 -8.82 -14.22 -10.76
CA ALA A 159 -8.47 -13.85 -12.13
C ALA A 159 -6.99 -14.04 -12.50
N LEU A 160 -6.15 -14.52 -11.56
CA LEU A 160 -4.72 -14.75 -11.76
C LEU A 160 -4.43 -16.15 -12.31
#